data_AF-A0A6J1GZ86-F1
#
_entry.id   AF-A0A6J1GZ86-F1
#
_cell.length_a   1.000
_cell.length_b   1.000
_cell.length_c   1.000
_cell.angle_alpha   90.00
_cell.angle_beta   90.00
_cell.angle_gamma   90.00
#
_symmetry.space_group_name_H-M   'P 1'
#
loop_
_entity.id
_entity.type
_entity.pdbx_description
1 polymer ?
#
loop_
_entity_poly.entity_id
_entity_poly.type
_entity_poly.pdbx_seq_one_letter_code
_entity_poly.pdbx_strand_id
1 'polypeptide(L)'
;MAEDFSSERALFGGAIVSTFPIRFQDVSNIRQVPDHQEVFVDPSRDESLIFELLDFKHDVEDNGSAVWFLQDLATEQDAEGSVVIEQSGVIEVPGLCYANIPSVVTTAVGQMAISKGRQGREAQNIVRVYLANLRLKAVGTDVLICAYEPILINPLSESASSVGSGLTTPASQSGCMPMPEVFKLALSSFKVCDWSVFGANG
;
A
#
# COMPACT_ATOMS: atom_id res chain seq x y z
N MET A 1 -18.78 -1.20 -20.94
CA MET A 1 -17.60 -0.89 -20.11
C MET A 1 -17.51 -2.00 -19.09
N ALA A 2 -16.41 -2.75 -19.05
CA ALA A 2 -16.26 -3.77 -18.02
C ALA A 2 -16.12 -3.01 -16.69
N GLU A 3 -17.11 -3.12 -15.81
CA GLU A 3 -17.00 -2.61 -14.47
C GLU A 3 -15.94 -3.42 -13.74
N ASP A 4 -14.99 -2.74 -13.12
CA ASP A 4 -13.94 -3.39 -12.34
C ASP A 4 -14.55 -3.92 -11.04
N PHE A 5 -14.74 -5.24 -10.98
CA PHE A 5 -15.37 -5.88 -9.84
C PHE A 5 -14.43 -5.86 -8.64
N SER A 6 -14.94 -5.42 -7.48
CA SER A 6 -14.22 -5.48 -6.20
C SER A 6 -14.77 -6.59 -5.33
N SER A 7 -13.92 -7.15 -4.47
CA SER A 7 -14.30 -8.18 -3.52
C SER A 7 -13.63 -7.95 -2.18
N GLU A 8 -14.32 -8.27 -1.09
CA GLU A 8 -13.72 -8.36 0.23
C GLU A 8 -12.70 -9.52 0.25
N ARG A 9 -11.50 -9.26 0.76
CA ARG A 9 -10.38 -10.20 0.87
C ARG A 9 -10.01 -10.36 2.34
N ALA A 10 -9.81 -11.60 2.74
CA ALA A 10 -9.20 -11.96 4.01
C ALA A 10 -7.69 -11.71 3.93
N LEU A 11 -7.14 -11.07 4.96
CA LEU A 11 -5.72 -10.77 5.16
C LEU A 11 -5.27 -11.39 6.49
N PHE A 12 -4.01 -11.81 6.58
CA PHE A 12 -3.40 -12.34 7.80
C PHE A 12 -4.22 -13.48 8.41
N GLY A 13 -4.49 -14.51 7.61
CA GLY A 13 -5.30 -15.66 8.04
C GLY A 13 -6.79 -15.33 8.32
N GLY A 14 -7.28 -14.17 7.85
CA GLY A 14 -8.66 -13.71 8.07
C GLY A 14 -8.87 -12.87 9.31
N ALA A 15 -7.79 -12.55 10.05
CA ALA A 15 -7.85 -11.63 11.18
C ALA A 15 -8.19 -10.20 10.75
N ILE A 16 -7.90 -9.85 9.50
CA ILE A 16 -8.19 -8.55 8.89
C ILE A 16 -8.94 -8.79 7.59
N VAL A 17 -9.83 -7.85 7.22
CA VAL A 17 -10.45 -7.81 5.91
C VAL A 17 -10.29 -6.44 5.26
N SER A 18 -10.20 -6.42 3.93
CA SER A 18 -10.19 -5.21 3.11
C SER A 18 -10.79 -5.50 1.74
N THR A 19 -11.41 -4.51 1.10
CA THR A 19 -12.03 -4.63 -0.22
C THR A 19 -11.21 -3.89 -1.27
N PHE A 20 -10.93 -4.54 -2.39
CA PHE A 20 -10.25 -3.96 -3.55
C PHE A 20 -10.55 -4.78 -4.83
N PRO A 21 -10.19 -4.28 -6.02
CA PRO A 21 -10.50 -4.95 -7.29
C PRO A 21 -9.91 -6.35 -7.42
N ILE A 22 -10.67 -7.26 -8.05
CA ILE A 22 -10.28 -8.67 -8.21
C ILE A 22 -9.04 -8.86 -9.09
N ARG A 23 -8.66 -7.85 -9.89
CA ARG A 23 -7.47 -7.87 -10.74
C ARG A 23 -6.17 -7.94 -9.93
N PHE A 24 -6.21 -7.51 -8.67
CA PHE A 24 -5.10 -7.64 -7.72
C PHE A 24 -5.01 -9.08 -7.23
N GLN A 25 -3.97 -9.76 -7.70
CA GLN A 25 -3.67 -11.15 -7.42
C GLN A 25 -2.68 -11.27 -6.27
N ASP A 26 -2.95 -12.20 -5.36
CA ASP A 26 -2.07 -12.52 -4.25
C ASP A 26 -0.79 -13.22 -4.74
N VAL A 27 0.36 -12.64 -4.43
CA VAL A 27 1.67 -13.17 -4.85
C VAL A 27 2.21 -14.27 -3.94
N SER A 28 1.59 -14.53 -2.78
CA SER A 28 1.97 -15.60 -1.85
C SER A 28 1.96 -16.99 -2.51
N ASN A 29 1.12 -17.16 -3.54
CA ASN A 29 1.05 -18.37 -4.36
C ASN A 29 2.28 -18.60 -5.25
N ILE A 30 3.09 -17.57 -5.45
CA ILE A 30 4.19 -17.53 -6.44
C ILE A 30 5.54 -17.36 -5.75
N ARG A 31 5.58 -16.61 -4.65
CA ARG A 31 6.80 -16.36 -3.86
C ARG A 31 6.48 -16.28 -2.38
N GLN A 32 7.47 -16.57 -1.56
CA GLN A 32 7.35 -16.34 -0.12
C GLN A 32 7.21 -14.84 0.15
N VAL A 33 6.19 -14.48 0.93
CA VAL A 33 5.95 -13.16 1.48
C VAL A 33 6.14 -13.28 3.01
N PRO A 34 6.81 -12.30 3.67
CA PRO A 34 6.91 -12.33 5.13
C PRO A 34 5.54 -12.36 5.80
N ASP A 35 5.40 -13.06 6.93
CA ASP A 35 4.10 -13.27 7.59
C ASP A 35 3.41 -11.96 8.07
N HIS A 36 4.18 -10.88 8.21
CA HIS A 36 3.69 -9.54 8.56
C HIS A 36 3.34 -8.69 7.32
N GLN A 37 3.40 -9.26 6.11
CA GLN A 37 3.06 -8.60 4.86
C GLN A 37 2.03 -9.40 4.06
N GLU A 38 1.14 -8.69 3.37
CA GLU A 38 0.24 -9.24 2.36
C GLU A 38 0.42 -8.42 1.08
N VAL A 39 0.78 -9.07 -0.02
CA VAL A 39 1.17 -8.39 -1.26
C VAL A 39 0.30 -8.81 -2.42
N PHE A 40 -0.38 -7.85 -3.02
CA PHE A 40 -1.21 -8.04 -4.20
C PHE A 40 -0.71 -7.22 -5.37
N VAL A 41 -0.81 -7.76 -6.59
CA VAL A 41 -0.34 -7.10 -7.82
C VAL A 41 -1.37 -7.22 -8.93
N ASP A 42 -1.46 -6.21 -9.78
CA ASP A 42 -2.09 -6.30 -11.11
C ASP A 42 -0.99 -6.51 -12.16
N PRO A 43 -0.76 -7.75 -12.63
CA PRO A 43 0.31 -8.03 -13.59
C PRO A 43 0.15 -7.31 -14.93
N SER A 44 -1.08 -6.91 -15.28
CA SER A 44 -1.36 -6.25 -16.57
C SER A 44 -1.02 -4.76 -16.57
N ARG A 45 -0.82 -4.18 -15.38
CA ARG A 45 -0.59 -2.74 -15.18
C ARG A 45 0.64 -2.43 -14.33
N ASP A 46 1.25 -3.46 -13.77
CA ASP A 46 2.39 -3.38 -12.87
C ASP A 46 2.09 -2.58 -11.58
N GLU A 47 0.80 -2.43 -11.24
CA GLU A 47 0.30 -1.82 -10.02
C GLU A 47 0.38 -2.82 -8.86
N SER A 48 0.60 -2.33 -7.64
CA SER A 48 0.61 -3.20 -6.45
C SER A 48 -0.06 -2.56 -5.25
N LEU A 49 -0.66 -3.39 -4.40
CA LEU A 49 -1.26 -3.03 -3.12
C LEU A 49 -0.67 -3.93 -2.04
N ILE A 50 -0.07 -3.33 -1.02
CA ILE A 50 0.66 -4.01 0.06
C ILE A 50 0.06 -3.60 1.39
N PHE A 51 -0.18 -4.58 2.24
CA PHE A 51 -0.53 -4.38 3.65
C PHE A 51 0.63 -4.89 4.49
N GLU A 52 1.05 -4.12 5.48
CA GLU A 52 2.19 -4.45 6.32
C GLU A 52 1.91 -4.11 7.79
N LEU A 53 2.22 -5.05 8.68
CA LEU A 53 2.11 -4.88 10.12
C LEU A 53 3.50 -4.58 10.69
N LEU A 54 3.65 -3.41 11.32
CA LEU A 54 4.89 -2.96 11.92
C LEU A 54 4.71 -2.72 13.42
N ASP A 55 5.80 -2.86 14.16
CA ASP A 55 5.86 -2.36 15.53
C ASP A 55 5.60 -0.85 15.55
N PHE A 56 4.84 -0.39 16.54
CA PHE A 56 4.49 1.01 16.67
C PHE A 56 5.71 1.91 16.83
N LYS A 57 5.82 2.92 15.97
CA LYS A 57 6.91 3.92 16.01
C LYS A 57 6.64 5.00 17.04
N HIS A 58 7.17 4.79 18.24
CA HIS A 58 7.01 5.71 19.38
C HIS A 58 7.60 7.11 19.17
N ASP A 59 8.63 7.23 18.34
CA ASP A 59 9.35 8.46 18.04
C ASP A 59 8.75 9.27 16.87
N VAL A 60 7.68 8.76 16.26
CA VAL A 60 6.95 9.42 15.19
C VAL A 60 5.60 9.91 15.73
N GLU A 61 5.32 11.20 15.56
CA GLU A 61 4.02 11.79 15.92
C GLU A 61 2.91 11.32 14.97
N ASP A 62 1.65 11.33 15.42
CA ASP A 62 0.53 10.92 14.57
C ASP A 62 0.46 11.77 13.30
N ASN A 63 0.56 13.09 13.46
CA ASN A 63 0.53 14.03 12.37
C ASN A 63 1.83 13.92 11.57
N GLY A 64 1.70 13.61 10.28
CA GLY A 64 2.85 13.39 9.40
C GLY A 64 3.47 12.00 9.47
N SER A 65 2.92 11.06 10.25
CA SER A 65 3.45 9.68 10.30
C SER A 65 3.46 8.99 8.93
N ALA A 66 2.42 9.18 8.10
CA ALA A 66 2.43 8.66 6.73
C ALA A 66 3.54 9.27 5.86
N VAL A 67 3.88 10.55 6.04
CA VAL A 67 5.00 11.17 5.31
C VAL A 67 6.33 10.59 5.78
N TRP A 68 6.49 10.35 7.09
CA TRP A 68 7.67 9.71 7.63
C TRP A 68 7.89 8.33 6.99
N PHE A 69 6.86 7.46 6.98
CA PHE A 69 6.95 6.14 6.36
C PHE A 69 7.16 6.19 4.86
N LEU A 70 6.60 7.18 4.16
CA LEU A 70 6.83 7.37 2.73
C LEU A 70 8.30 7.73 2.43
N GLN A 71 8.93 8.52 3.31
CA GLN A 71 10.35 8.88 3.19
C GLN A 71 11.28 7.72 3.58
N ASP A 72 10.90 6.96 4.60
CA ASP A 72 11.60 5.74 5.02
C ASP A 72 11.62 4.73 3.87
N LEU A 73 10.45 4.46 3.27
CA LEU A 73 10.31 3.61 2.09
C LEU A 73 11.16 4.10 0.92
N ALA A 74 11.15 5.40 0.63
CA ALA A 74 11.99 5.97 -0.43
C ALA A 74 13.49 5.72 -0.15
N THR A 75 13.90 5.77 1.11
CA THR A 75 15.30 5.51 1.51
C THR A 75 15.65 4.03 1.36
N GLU A 76 14.79 3.13 1.80
CA GLU A 76 14.99 1.68 1.67
C GLU A 76 15.06 1.20 0.22
N GLN A 77 14.29 1.85 -0.67
CA GLN A 77 14.26 1.55 -2.10
C GLN A 77 15.35 2.27 -2.91
N ASP A 78 16.28 2.97 -2.25
CA ASP A 78 17.31 3.82 -2.87
C ASP A 78 16.70 4.76 -3.93
N ALA A 79 15.56 5.36 -3.59
CA ALA A 79 14.74 6.09 -4.52
C ALA A 79 15.35 7.46 -4.88
N GLU A 80 15.30 7.82 -6.15
CA GLU A 80 15.73 9.15 -6.62
C GLU A 80 14.53 10.08 -6.83
N GLY A 81 14.73 11.37 -6.57
CA GLY A 81 13.71 12.39 -6.85
C GLY A 81 12.40 12.23 -6.07
N SER A 82 12.45 11.65 -4.85
CA SER A 82 11.26 11.49 -4.01
C SER A 82 10.67 12.85 -3.62
N VAL A 83 9.40 13.05 -3.96
CA VAL A 83 8.64 14.27 -3.66
C VAL A 83 7.29 13.90 -3.09
N VAL A 84 6.90 14.55 -1.98
CA VAL A 84 5.54 14.47 -1.42
C VAL A 84 4.63 15.39 -2.21
N ILE A 85 3.54 14.83 -2.74
CA ILE A 85 2.53 15.52 -3.55
C ILE A 85 1.38 15.98 -2.66
N GLU A 86 0.92 15.12 -1.76
CA GLU A 86 -0.25 15.34 -0.91
C GLU A 86 -0.05 14.67 0.45
N GLN A 87 -0.65 15.24 1.50
CA GLN A 87 -0.75 14.62 2.82
C GLN A 87 -2.07 15.00 3.49
N SER A 88 -2.61 14.13 4.33
CA SER A 88 -3.77 14.43 5.18
C SER A 88 -3.35 14.95 6.55
N GLY A 89 -4.31 15.54 7.28
CA GLY A 89 -4.22 15.64 8.73
C GLY A 89 -4.54 14.29 9.41
N VAL A 90 -4.52 14.30 10.74
CA VAL A 90 -4.90 13.14 11.57
C VAL A 90 -6.41 12.93 11.51
N ILE A 91 -6.82 11.71 11.18
CA ILE A 91 -8.21 11.28 11.13
C ILE A 91 -8.41 10.20 12.19
N GLU A 92 -9.30 10.42 13.16
CA GLU A 92 -9.71 9.37 14.08
C GLU A 92 -10.66 8.40 13.37
N VAL A 93 -10.49 7.10 13.61
CA VAL A 93 -11.34 6.05 13.04
C VAL A 93 -12.02 5.29 14.19
N PRO A 94 -13.20 5.75 14.66
CA PRO A 94 -13.88 5.13 15.80
C PRO A 94 -14.25 3.66 15.59
N GLY A 95 -14.49 3.26 14.33
CA GLY A 95 -14.78 1.87 13.96
C GLY A 95 -13.57 0.93 14.06
N LEU A 96 -12.36 1.48 14.18
CA LEU A 96 -11.12 0.75 14.36
C LEU A 96 -10.60 1.02 15.77
N CYS A 97 -11.23 0.41 16.77
CA CYS A 97 -10.90 0.59 18.17
C CYS A 97 -10.70 -0.75 18.88
N TYR A 98 -9.77 -0.75 19.85
CA TYR A 98 -9.53 -1.86 20.77
C TYR A 98 -9.54 -1.34 22.20
N ALA A 99 -10.21 -2.05 23.11
CA ALA A 99 -10.39 -1.63 24.51
C ALA A 99 -10.90 -0.17 24.67
N ASN A 100 -11.80 0.28 23.78
CA ASN A 100 -12.34 1.66 23.71
C ASN A 100 -11.31 2.75 23.38
N ILE A 101 -10.13 2.37 22.88
CA ILE A 101 -9.12 3.31 22.39
C ILE A 101 -9.24 3.35 20.85
N PRO A 102 -9.64 4.49 20.26
CA PRO A 102 -9.73 4.62 18.82
C PRO A 102 -8.35 4.69 18.17
N SER A 103 -8.27 4.18 16.95
CA SER A 103 -7.07 4.32 16.11
C SER A 103 -7.11 5.62 15.33
N VAL A 104 -5.93 6.08 14.91
CA VAL A 104 -5.79 7.26 14.05
C VAL A 104 -5.14 6.89 12.74
N VAL A 105 -5.48 7.64 11.69
CA VAL A 105 -4.96 7.43 10.33
C VAL A 105 -4.41 8.74 9.80
N THR A 106 -3.26 8.65 9.12
CA THR A 106 -2.81 9.69 8.18
C THR A 106 -2.49 9.06 6.84
N THR A 107 -2.58 9.86 5.77
CA THR A 107 -2.21 9.43 4.41
C THR A 107 -1.22 10.38 3.77
N ALA A 108 -0.37 9.87 2.90
CA ALA A 108 0.54 10.64 2.07
C ALA A 108 0.57 10.08 0.65
N VAL A 109 0.77 10.96 -0.34
CA VAL A 109 1.01 10.58 -1.73
C VAL A 109 2.36 11.13 -2.14
N GLY A 110 3.23 10.27 -2.64
CA GLY A 110 4.54 10.63 -3.16
C GLY A 110 4.73 10.22 -4.60
N GLN A 111 5.73 10.80 -5.25
CA GLN A 111 6.28 10.28 -6.50
C GLN A 111 7.79 10.09 -6.32
N MET A 112 8.30 8.98 -6.82
CA MET A 112 9.72 8.62 -6.68
C MET A 112 10.18 7.73 -7.82
N ALA A 113 11.49 7.71 -8.09
CA ALA A 113 12.11 6.80 -9.04
C ALA A 113 12.66 5.59 -8.28
N ILE A 114 12.11 4.39 -8.54
CA ILE A 114 12.52 3.14 -7.86
C ILE A 114 12.72 2.00 -8.85
N SER A 115 13.66 1.11 -8.55
CA SER A 115 13.93 -0.09 -9.35
C SER A 115 13.29 -1.30 -8.68
N LYS A 116 12.81 -2.28 -9.45
CA LYS A 116 12.34 -3.53 -8.85
C LYS A 116 13.51 -4.40 -8.41
N GLY A 117 13.35 -5.11 -7.29
CA GLY A 117 14.32 -6.08 -6.81
C GLY A 117 15.74 -5.54 -6.74
N ARG A 118 16.65 -6.14 -7.51
CA ARG A 118 18.09 -5.76 -7.56
C ARG A 118 18.51 -5.33 -8.96
N GLN A 119 17.66 -4.56 -9.65
CA GLN A 119 17.91 -4.14 -11.03
C GLN A 119 18.84 -2.93 -11.19
N GLY A 120 19.14 -2.23 -10.09
CA GLY A 120 20.01 -1.05 -10.13
C GLY A 120 19.29 0.23 -10.57
N ARG A 121 19.98 1.35 -10.40
CA ARG A 121 19.42 2.70 -10.60
C ARG A 121 19.05 2.99 -12.05
N GLU A 122 19.77 2.38 -13.00
CA GLU A 122 19.54 2.52 -14.43
C GLU A 122 18.18 1.97 -14.90
N ALA A 123 17.55 1.10 -14.10
CA ALA A 123 16.27 0.47 -14.38
C ALA A 123 15.10 1.06 -13.59
N GLN A 124 15.29 2.22 -12.95
CA GLN A 124 14.25 2.85 -12.13
C GLN A 124 13.03 3.29 -12.95
N ASN A 125 11.86 2.88 -12.49
CA ASN A 125 10.55 3.35 -12.94
C ASN A 125 10.16 4.60 -12.16
N ILE A 126 9.42 5.52 -12.77
CA ILE A 126 8.76 6.59 -12.02
C ILE A 126 7.43 6.03 -11.53
N VAL A 127 7.24 6.02 -10.21
CA VAL A 127 6.03 5.52 -9.57
C VAL A 127 5.41 6.61 -8.71
N ARG A 128 4.08 6.59 -8.64
CA ARG A 128 3.33 7.28 -7.59
C ARG A 128 2.99 6.27 -6.50
N VAL A 129 3.23 6.66 -5.26
CA VAL A 129 3.00 5.83 -4.07
C VAL A 129 1.96 6.49 -3.20
N TYR A 130 0.89 5.77 -2.88
CA TYR A 130 -0.13 6.16 -1.92
C TYR A 130 0.09 5.36 -0.65
N LEU A 131 0.23 6.04 0.47
CA LEU A 131 0.53 5.41 1.75
C LEU A 131 -0.48 5.85 2.79
N ALA A 132 -1.08 4.90 3.50
CA ALA A 132 -1.81 5.15 4.74
C ALA A 132 -1.05 4.52 5.90
N ASN A 133 -0.95 5.25 7.00
CA ASN A 133 -0.51 4.70 8.28
C ASN A 133 -1.70 4.67 9.25
N LEU A 134 -2.15 3.48 9.65
CA LEU A 134 -3.17 3.28 10.66
C LEU A 134 -2.50 2.91 11.98
N ARG A 135 -2.61 3.79 12.97
CA ARG A 135 -1.92 3.66 14.25
C ARG A 135 -2.82 2.99 15.29
N LEU A 136 -2.63 1.69 15.48
CA LEU A 136 -3.36 0.86 16.45
C LEU A 136 -2.67 0.91 17.83
N LYS A 137 -2.66 2.09 18.45
CA LYS A 137 -1.89 2.37 19.68
C LYS A 137 -2.16 1.40 20.83
N ALA A 138 -3.40 0.94 20.94
CA ALA A 138 -3.84 0.03 22.02
C ALA A 138 -3.15 -1.34 21.97
N VAL A 139 -2.66 -1.74 20.80
CA VAL A 139 -1.97 -3.02 20.58
C VAL A 139 -0.52 -2.82 20.10
N GLY A 140 -0.03 -1.58 20.09
CA GLY A 140 1.37 -1.30 19.74
C GLY A 140 1.73 -1.61 18.29
N THR A 141 0.81 -1.39 17.35
CA THR A 141 1.05 -1.65 15.92
C THR A 141 0.79 -0.41 15.05
N ASP A 142 1.67 -0.16 14.08
CA ASP A 142 1.40 0.69 12.93
C ASP A 142 1.09 -0.23 11.73
N VAL A 143 -0.05 -0.03 11.07
CA VAL A 143 -0.42 -0.77 9.85
C VAL A 143 -0.22 0.13 8.64
N LEU A 144 0.63 -0.30 7.72
CA LEU A 144 0.82 0.40 6.45
C LEU A 144 -0.04 -0.22 5.37
N ILE A 145 -0.73 0.64 4.61
CA ILE A 145 -1.34 0.28 3.33
C ILE A 145 -0.61 1.09 2.27
N CYS A 146 0.12 0.41 1.38
CA CYS A 146 0.94 1.01 0.34
C CYS A 146 0.43 0.60 -1.04
N ALA A 147 0.12 1.57 -1.88
CA ALA A 147 -0.35 1.38 -3.23
C ALA A 147 0.63 2.02 -4.22
N TYR A 148 1.13 1.25 -5.19
CA TYR A 148 2.07 1.71 -6.19
C TYR A 148 1.39 1.77 -7.55
N GLU A 149 1.49 2.94 -8.18
CA GLU A 149 1.02 3.21 -9.53
C GLU A 149 2.23 3.60 -10.40
N PRO A 150 2.69 2.73 -11.31
CA PRO A 150 3.72 3.11 -12.26
C PRO A 150 3.24 4.18 -13.23
N ILE A 151 4.04 5.23 -13.40
CA ILE A 151 3.78 6.38 -14.29
C ILE A 151 4.66 6.27 -15.55
N LEU A 152 5.91 5.85 -15.37
CA LEU A 152 6.86 5.63 -16.46
C LEU A 152 7.62 4.32 -16.20
N ILE A 153 7.53 3.39 -17.15
CA ILE A 153 8.31 2.16 -17.13
C ILE A 153 9.60 2.33 -17.91
N ASN A 154 10.72 2.10 -17.25
CA ASN A 154 12.04 2.13 -17.85
C ASN A 154 12.25 0.91 -18.77
N PRO A 155 12.82 1.08 -19.99
CA PRO A 155 13.12 -0.03 -20.88
C PRO A 155 14.01 -1.14 -20.29
N LEU A 156 14.83 -0.82 -19.27
CA LEU A 156 15.68 -1.77 -18.55
C LEU A 156 14.97 -2.43 -17.36
N SER A 157 13.78 -1.96 -16.98
CA SER A 157 12.98 -2.56 -15.92
C SER A 157 12.40 -3.91 -16.36
N GLU A 158 12.24 -4.85 -15.42
CA GLU A 158 11.63 -6.15 -15.71
C GLU A 158 10.16 -5.98 -16.11
N SER A 159 9.51 -4.95 -15.58
CA SER A 159 8.15 -4.54 -15.92
C SER A 159 7.98 -4.27 -17.42
N ALA A 160 9.04 -3.81 -18.11
CA ALA A 160 8.97 -3.52 -19.54
C ALA A 160 8.63 -4.77 -20.38
N SER A 161 9.03 -5.96 -19.92
CA SER A 161 8.69 -7.21 -20.61
C SER A 161 7.22 -7.62 -20.45
N SER A 162 6.59 -7.19 -19.35
CA SER A 162 5.21 -7.55 -19.00
C SER A 162 4.18 -6.52 -19.48
N VAL A 163 4.48 -5.23 -19.33
CA VAL A 163 3.53 -4.13 -19.58
C VAL A 163 4.02 -3.11 -20.61
N GLY A 164 5.21 -3.32 -21.18
CA GLY A 164 5.84 -2.37 -22.10
C GLY A 164 6.57 -1.23 -21.40
N SER A 165 7.54 -0.63 -22.10
CA SER A 165 8.27 0.55 -21.61
C SER A 165 7.62 1.86 -22.05
N GLY A 166 7.84 2.93 -21.30
CA GLY A 166 7.35 4.27 -21.59
C GLY A 166 6.23 4.70 -20.63
N LEU A 167 5.44 5.70 -21.05
CA LEU A 167 4.33 6.20 -20.26
C LEU A 167 3.24 5.14 -20.12
N THR A 168 2.78 4.92 -18.89
CA THR A 168 1.70 3.99 -18.63
C THR A 168 0.35 4.56 -19.07
N THR A 169 -0.56 3.67 -19.47
CA THR A 169 -1.94 4.05 -19.78
C THR A 169 -2.73 4.17 -18.48
N PRO A 170 -3.39 5.32 -18.18
CA PRO A 170 -4.21 5.46 -16.98
C PRO A 170 -5.28 4.37 -16.86
N ALA A 171 -5.55 3.89 -15.64
CA ALA A 171 -6.46 2.76 -15.42
C ALA A 171 -7.87 3.02 -15.95
N SER A 172 -8.36 4.26 -15.77
CA SER A 172 -9.67 4.70 -16.27
C SER A 172 -9.81 4.58 -17.79
N GLN A 173 -8.73 4.74 -18.55
CA GLN A 173 -8.75 4.56 -20.01
C GLN A 173 -8.79 3.09 -20.43
N SER A 174 -8.41 2.19 -19.51
CA SER A 174 -8.47 0.73 -19.71
C SER A 174 -9.73 0.10 -19.10
N GLY A 175 -10.66 0.91 -18.56
CA GLY A 175 -11.85 0.42 -17.86
C GLY A 175 -11.59 -0.15 -16.45
N CYS A 176 -10.39 0.08 -15.90
CA CYS A 176 -10.03 -0.35 -14.54
C CYS A 176 -10.21 0.81 -13.54
N MET A 177 -10.48 0.47 -12.28
CA MET A 177 -10.54 1.42 -11.19
C MET A 177 -9.16 2.09 -10.98
N PRO A 178 -9.06 3.43 -11.01
CA PRO A 178 -7.82 4.16 -10.76
C PRO A 178 -7.19 3.86 -9.40
N MET A 179 -5.86 3.86 -9.32
CA MET A 179 -5.16 3.53 -8.08
C MET A 179 -5.54 4.39 -6.87
N PRO A 180 -5.82 5.71 -6.98
CA PRO A 180 -6.37 6.47 -5.86
C PRO A 180 -7.68 5.90 -5.29
N GLU A 181 -8.56 5.41 -6.17
CA GLU A 181 -9.84 4.83 -5.77
C GLU A 181 -9.66 3.44 -5.17
N VAL A 182 -8.74 2.63 -5.71
CA VAL A 182 -8.33 1.35 -5.12
C VAL A 182 -7.81 1.55 -3.71
N PHE A 183 -6.85 2.47 -3.54
CA PHE A 183 -6.25 2.80 -2.25
C PHE A 183 -7.30 3.29 -1.25
N LYS A 184 -8.18 4.22 -1.67
CA LYS A 184 -9.26 4.73 -0.83
C LYS A 184 -10.24 3.62 -0.41
N LEU A 185 -10.62 2.74 -1.33
CA LEU A 185 -11.52 1.63 -1.05
C LEU A 185 -10.89 0.66 -0.05
N ALA A 186 -9.63 0.25 -0.29
CA ALA A 186 -8.88 -0.63 0.60
C ALA A 186 -8.76 -0.05 2.01
N LEU A 187 -8.45 1.24 2.13
CA LEU A 187 -8.35 1.94 3.41
C LEU A 187 -9.70 2.06 4.12
N SER A 188 -10.74 2.51 3.43
CA SER A 188 -12.07 2.75 4.03
C SER A 188 -12.81 1.48 4.44
N SER A 189 -12.47 0.34 3.82
CA SER A 189 -13.05 -0.98 4.11
C SER A 189 -12.18 -1.83 5.03
N PHE A 190 -11.01 -1.32 5.44
CA PHE A 190 -10.11 -2.01 6.35
C PHE A 190 -10.80 -2.25 7.70
N LYS A 191 -10.83 -3.51 8.12
CA LYS A 191 -11.44 -3.92 9.39
C LYS A 191 -10.62 -5.02 10.04
N VAL A 192 -10.39 -4.88 11.34
CA VAL A 192 -9.85 -5.95 12.18
C VAL A 192 -11.02 -6.81 12.68
N CYS A 193 -11.02 -8.08 12.30
CA CYS A 193 -11.99 -9.09 12.72
C CYS A 193 -11.50 -9.88 13.95
N ASP A 194 -10.19 -10.10 14.06
CA ASP A 194 -9.55 -10.78 15.20
C ASP A 194 -8.31 -10.00 15.64
N TRP A 195 -8.35 -9.43 16.84
CA TRP A 195 -7.25 -8.63 17.39
C TRP A 195 -6.08 -9.47 17.93
N SER A 196 -6.24 -10.79 18.06
CA SER A 196 -5.16 -11.68 18.51
C SER A 196 -3.96 -11.71 17.55
N VAL A 197 -4.17 -11.30 16.29
CA VAL A 197 -3.10 -11.12 15.29
C VAL A 197 -2.00 -10.16 15.75
N PHE A 198 -2.32 -9.22 16.65
CA PHE A 198 -1.36 -8.27 17.22
C PHE A 198 -0.73 -8.77 18.53
N GLY A 199 -0.92 -10.04 18.89
CA GLY A 199 -0.50 -10.58 20.19
C GLY A 199 -1.34 -10.07 21.37
N ALA A 200 -2.47 -9.41 21.10
CA ALA A 200 -3.39 -8.95 22.12
C ALA A 200 -4.18 -10.15 22.67
N ASN A 201 -3.88 -10.57 23.89
CA ASN A 201 -4.74 -11.49 24.64
C ASN A 201 -5.83 -10.67 25.33
N GLY A 202 -7.09 -11.09 25.15
CA GLY A 202 -8.27 -10.43 25.73
C GLY A 202 -8.32 -10.45 27.25
#